data_AF-A0A2J6PWI8-F1
#
_entry.id   AF-A0A2J6PWI8-F1
#
_cell.length_a   1.000
_cell.length_b   1.000
_cell.length_c   1.000
_cell.angle_alpha   90.00
_cell.angle_beta   90.00
_cell.angle_gamma   90.00
#
_symmetry.space_group_name_H-M   'P 1'
#
loop_
_entity.id
_entity.type
_entity.pdbx_description
1 polymer ?
#
loop_
_entity_poly.entity_id
_entity_poly.type
_entity_poly.pdbx_seq_one_letter_code
_entity_poly.pdbx_strand_id
1 'polypeptide(L)'
;MAPPGEVEDVPRLPMPSLNPLPLSAAQEAQVRELYHSRVRNYCAAEIKQFADCALGRTFTAPFKCRQQNRAMNNCMITHATQAEQDAAREEWFATRLKRQREREAKEARRIEQERFHKEWWGLPIEDREGDKGRDIMKKAERVGGFPKRDEGQPSKDRHR
;
A
#
# COMPACT_ATOMS: atom_id res chain seq x y z
N MET A 1 17.14 -10.94 -10.02
CA MET A 1 15.83 -11.11 -10.66
C MET A 1 15.08 -12.15 -9.83
N ALA A 2 14.25 -11.71 -8.89
CA ALA A 2 13.49 -12.63 -8.02
C ALA A 2 12.48 -13.41 -8.88
N PRO A 3 12.31 -14.73 -8.67
CA PRO A 3 11.36 -15.51 -9.44
C PRO A 3 9.93 -15.01 -9.17
N PRO A 4 9.02 -15.10 -10.16
CA PRO A 4 7.61 -14.78 -9.95
C PRO A 4 7.08 -15.74 -8.88
N GLY A 5 6.71 -15.19 -7.72
CA GLY A 5 6.10 -15.96 -6.65
C GLY A 5 4.88 -16.69 -7.20
N GLU A 6 4.82 -18.00 -6.95
CA GLU A 6 3.71 -18.85 -7.29
C GLU A 6 2.41 -18.19 -6.79
N VAL A 7 1.49 -17.94 -7.72
CA VAL A 7 0.13 -17.52 -7.39
C VAL A 7 -0.54 -18.71 -6.72
N GLU A 8 -0.46 -18.76 -5.39
CA GLU A 8 -1.25 -19.65 -4.55
C GLU A 8 -2.72 -19.52 -4.97
N ASP A 9 -3.24 -20.58 -5.58
CA ASP A 9 -4.60 -20.64 -6.11
C ASP A 9 -5.56 -20.88 -4.94
N VAL A 10 -5.84 -19.81 -4.18
CA VAL A 10 -6.79 -19.86 -3.07
C VAL A 10 -8.17 -20.19 -3.64
N PRO A 11 -8.83 -21.27 -3.15
CA PRO A 11 -10.10 -21.71 -3.71
C PRO A 11 -11.15 -20.59 -3.66
N ARG A 12 -11.79 -20.36 -4.82
CA ARG A 12 -12.85 -19.36 -4.99
C ARG A 12 -14.05 -19.76 -4.15
N LEU A 13 -14.44 -18.91 -3.21
CA LEU A 13 -15.63 -19.15 -2.41
C LEU A 13 -16.91 -18.83 -3.19
N PRO A 14 -18.00 -19.61 -2.99
CA PRO A 14 -19.30 -19.31 -3.58
C PRO A 14 -19.88 -18.01 -3.02
N MET A 15 -20.79 -17.41 -3.78
CA MET A 15 -21.48 -16.17 -3.40
C MET A 15 -22.29 -16.40 -2.10
N PRO A 16 -22.17 -15.53 -1.07
CA PRO A 16 -22.82 -15.77 0.23
C PRO A 16 -24.37 -15.74 0.22
N SER A 17 -25.00 -14.98 -0.68
CA SER A 17 -26.47 -14.86 -0.75
C SER A 17 -26.94 -14.37 -2.11
N LEU A 18 -28.07 -14.89 -2.62
CA LEU A 18 -28.65 -14.49 -3.92
C LEU A 18 -29.11 -13.03 -3.98
N ASN A 19 -29.40 -12.42 -2.84
CA ASN A 19 -29.70 -10.99 -2.76
C ASN A 19 -28.40 -10.18 -2.65
N PRO A 20 -28.26 -9.05 -3.38
CA PRO A 20 -27.05 -8.25 -3.36
C PRO A 20 -26.83 -7.68 -1.97
N LEU A 21 -25.74 -8.08 -1.33
CA LEU A 21 -25.35 -7.56 -0.02
C LEU A 21 -24.96 -6.08 -0.15
N PRO A 22 -25.48 -5.19 0.72
CA PRO A 22 -25.02 -3.81 0.75
C PRO A 22 -23.55 -3.78 1.18
N LEU A 23 -22.69 -3.27 0.30
CA LEU A 23 -21.26 -3.11 0.56
C LEU A 23 -20.99 -1.71 1.12
N SER A 24 -19.93 -1.58 1.94
CA SER A 24 -19.45 -0.26 2.33
C SER A 24 -18.84 0.46 1.12
N ALA A 25 -18.80 1.79 1.14
CA ALA A 25 -18.27 2.58 0.03
C ALA A 25 -16.83 2.16 -0.38
N ALA A 26 -15.99 1.80 0.59
CA ALA A 26 -14.63 1.32 0.33
C ALA A 26 -14.61 -0.06 -0.35
N GLN A 27 -15.56 -0.95 0.00
CA GLN A 27 -15.70 -2.25 -0.64
C GLN A 27 -16.22 -2.11 -2.07
N GLU A 28 -17.19 -1.21 -2.30
CA GLU A 28 -17.68 -0.90 -3.65
C GLU A 28 -16.58 -0.32 -4.55
N ALA A 29 -15.68 0.50 -4.01
CA ALA A 29 -14.54 1.03 -4.77
C ALA A 29 -13.64 -0.12 -5.26
N GLN A 30 -13.35 -1.11 -4.42
CA GLN A 30 -12.55 -2.28 -4.80
C GLN A 30 -13.25 -3.14 -5.86
N VAL A 31 -14.58 -3.29 -5.78
CA VAL A 31 -15.36 -3.96 -6.82
C VAL A 31 -15.28 -3.19 -8.14
N ARG A 32 -15.39 -1.86 -8.11
CA ARG A 32 -15.25 -1.00 -9.31
C ARG A 32 -13.85 -1.13 -9.92
N GLU A 33 -12.81 -1.23 -9.11
CA GLU A 33 -11.45 -1.45 -9.60
C GLU A 33 -11.30 -2.78 -10.37
N LEU A 34 -11.87 -3.87 -9.84
CA LEU A 34 -11.91 -5.18 -10.52
C LEU A 34 -12.75 -5.14 -11.80
N TYR A 35 -13.89 -4.47 -11.76
CA TYR A 35 -14.72 -4.26 -12.95
C TYR A 35 -13.96 -3.50 -14.03
N HIS A 36 -13.32 -2.38 -13.68
CA HIS A 36 -12.53 -1.61 -14.64
C HIS A 36 -11.31 -2.38 -15.13
N SER A 37 -10.68 -3.22 -14.31
CA SER A 37 -9.56 -4.05 -14.77
C SER A 37 -10.01 -5.09 -15.80
N ARG A 38 -11.16 -5.75 -15.58
CA ARG A 38 -11.76 -6.69 -16.55
C ARG A 38 -12.10 -6.02 -17.87
N VAL A 39 -12.80 -4.89 -17.84
CA VAL A 39 -13.14 -4.13 -19.05
C VAL A 39 -11.88 -3.72 -19.81
N ARG A 40 -10.83 -3.27 -19.10
CA ARG A 40 -9.54 -2.97 -19.73
C ARG A 40 -8.86 -4.20 -20.34
N ASN A 41 -9.00 -5.37 -19.73
CA ASN A 41 -8.45 -6.60 -20.28
C ASN A 41 -9.15 -7.02 -21.58
N TYR A 42 -10.48 -6.89 -21.67
CA TYR A 42 -11.20 -7.15 -22.93
C TYR A 42 -10.79 -6.15 -24.02
N CYS A 43 -10.65 -4.88 -23.66
CA CYS A 43 -10.28 -3.81 -24.59
C CYS A 43 -8.76 -3.59 -24.72
N ALA A 44 -7.93 -4.56 -24.33
CA ALA A 44 -6.48 -4.39 -24.27
C ALA A 44 -5.86 -4.01 -25.63
N ALA A 45 -6.41 -4.55 -26.73
CA ALA A 45 -5.96 -4.23 -28.08
C ALA A 45 -6.17 -2.75 -28.44
N GLU A 46 -7.36 -2.21 -28.17
CA GLU A 46 -7.70 -0.81 -28.45
C GLU A 46 -6.93 0.15 -27.54
N ILE A 47 -6.76 -0.21 -26.26
CA ILE A 47 -5.94 0.55 -25.31
C ILE A 47 -4.50 0.62 -25.79
N LYS A 48 -3.95 -0.49 -26.30
CA LYS A 48 -2.59 -0.53 -26.83
C LYS A 48 -2.43 0.37 -28.04
N GLN A 49 -3.36 0.35 -28.99
CA GLN A 49 -3.33 1.24 -30.16
C GLN A 49 -3.39 2.72 -29.77
N PHE A 50 -4.20 3.07 -28.77
CA PHE A 50 -4.24 4.41 -28.22
C PHE A 50 -2.92 4.78 -27.53
N ALA A 51 -2.36 3.87 -26.72
CA ALA A 51 -1.08 4.08 -26.05
C ALA A 51 0.05 4.30 -27.05
N ASP A 52 0.17 3.46 -28.08
CA ASP A 52 1.19 3.55 -29.14
C ASP A 52 1.10 4.90 -29.88
N CYS A 53 -0.11 5.41 -30.13
CA CYS A 53 -0.29 6.74 -30.72
C CYS A 53 0.11 7.88 -29.75
N ALA A 54 -0.18 7.71 -28.46
CA ALA A 54 0.08 8.69 -27.40
C ALA A 54 1.56 8.72 -26.96
N LEU A 55 2.36 7.69 -27.26
CA LEU A 55 3.79 7.68 -27.02
C LEU A 55 4.45 8.91 -27.68
N GLY A 56 5.03 9.78 -26.85
CA GLY A 56 5.68 11.02 -27.29
C GLY A 56 4.75 12.19 -27.62
N ARG A 57 3.44 12.08 -27.35
CA ARG A 57 2.44 13.15 -27.64
C ARG A 57 1.59 13.47 -26.42
N THR A 58 2.19 13.97 -25.34
CA THR A 58 1.47 14.24 -24.08
C THR A 58 0.38 15.32 -24.23
N PHE A 59 0.71 16.46 -24.85
CA PHE A 59 -0.22 17.59 -24.96
C PHE A 59 -1.14 17.53 -26.18
N THR A 60 -0.70 16.89 -27.27
CA THR A 60 -1.45 16.84 -28.54
C THR A 60 -2.20 15.52 -28.76
N ALA A 61 -2.05 14.52 -27.88
CA ALA A 61 -2.74 13.23 -27.96
C ALA A 61 -4.26 13.32 -28.14
N PRO A 62 -5.01 14.18 -27.42
CA PRO A 62 -6.47 14.23 -27.56
C PRO A 62 -6.93 14.61 -28.98
N PHE A 63 -6.13 15.39 -29.70
CA PHE A 63 -6.43 15.83 -31.06
C PHE A 63 -5.86 14.85 -32.11
N LYS A 64 -4.59 14.47 -31.98
CA LYS A 64 -3.89 13.62 -32.97
C LYS A 64 -4.30 12.15 -32.89
N CYS A 65 -4.61 11.65 -31.69
CA CYS A 65 -5.02 10.26 -31.44
C CYS A 65 -6.53 10.13 -31.21
N ARG A 66 -7.32 11.09 -31.71
CA ARG A 66 -8.77 11.15 -31.48
C ARG A 66 -9.51 9.91 -31.99
N GLN A 67 -9.07 9.33 -33.10
CA GLN A 67 -9.68 8.15 -33.69
C GLN A 67 -9.48 6.91 -32.80
N GLN A 68 -8.25 6.68 -32.34
CA GLN A 68 -7.90 5.58 -31.44
C GLN A 68 -8.58 5.75 -30.08
N ASN A 69 -8.66 6.98 -29.56
CA ASN A 69 -9.38 7.28 -28.33
C ASN A 69 -10.88 6.93 -28.43
N ARG A 70 -11.52 7.27 -29.56
CA ARG A 70 -12.92 6.88 -29.81
C ARG A 70 -13.10 5.36 -29.90
N ALA A 71 -12.22 4.67 -30.61
CA ALA A 71 -12.28 3.21 -30.74
C ALA A 71 -12.16 2.52 -29.36
N MET A 72 -11.18 2.95 -28.56
CA MET A 72 -11.00 2.49 -27.18
C MET A 72 -12.24 2.76 -26.32
N ASN A 73 -12.79 3.98 -26.33
CA ASN A 73 -13.97 4.30 -25.52
C ASN A 73 -15.20 3.52 -25.96
N ASN A 74 -15.39 3.32 -27.27
CA ASN A 74 -16.49 2.51 -27.78
C ASN A 74 -16.40 1.07 -27.26
N CYS A 75 -15.21 0.45 -27.29
CA CYS A 75 -15.01 -0.88 -26.70
C CYS A 75 -15.30 -0.89 -25.19
N MET A 76 -14.83 0.12 -24.45
CA MET A 76 -15.08 0.18 -23.01
C MET A 76 -16.59 0.27 -22.70
N ILE A 77 -17.34 1.07 -23.47
CA ILE A 77 -18.78 1.22 -23.31
C ILE A 77 -19.53 -0.07 -23.65
N THR A 78 -19.11 -0.80 -24.70
CA THR A 78 -19.78 -2.07 -25.08
C THR A 78 -19.61 -3.15 -24.01
N HIS A 79 -18.46 -3.18 -23.32
CA HIS A 79 -18.22 -4.12 -22.22
C HIS A 79 -18.65 -3.58 -20.86
N ALA A 80 -19.10 -2.32 -20.78
CA ALA A 80 -19.56 -1.71 -19.55
C ALA A 80 -20.99 -2.14 -19.18
N THR A 81 -21.20 -3.45 -19.01
CA THR A 81 -22.52 -4.03 -18.74
C THR A 81 -22.72 -4.32 -17.25
N GLN A 82 -23.99 -4.34 -16.82
CA GLN A 82 -24.35 -4.72 -15.45
C GLN A 82 -23.90 -6.14 -15.11
N ALA A 83 -23.96 -7.07 -16.07
CA ALA A 83 -23.51 -8.44 -15.92
C ALA A 83 -22.01 -8.52 -15.55
N GLU A 84 -21.16 -7.71 -16.18
CA GLU A 84 -19.73 -7.64 -15.84
C GLU A 84 -19.51 -7.04 -14.44
N GLN A 85 -20.36 -6.10 -14.01
CA GLN A 85 -20.30 -5.55 -12.65
C GLN A 85 -20.66 -6.61 -11.60
N ASP A 86 -21.69 -7.41 -11.85
CA ASP A 86 -22.11 -8.49 -10.95
C ASP A 86 -21.09 -9.64 -10.94
N ALA A 87 -20.51 -10.00 -12.09
CA ALA A 87 -19.41 -10.94 -12.15
C ALA A 87 -18.16 -10.45 -11.40
N ALA A 88 -17.87 -9.14 -11.43
CA ALA A 88 -16.78 -8.53 -10.65
C ALA A 88 -17.08 -8.54 -9.15
N ARG A 89 -18.35 -8.37 -8.74
CA ARG A 89 -18.78 -8.54 -7.34
C ARG A 89 -18.55 -9.97 -6.87
N GLU A 90 -18.96 -10.96 -7.66
CA GLU A 90 -18.78 -12.37 -7.34
C GLU A 90 -17.30 -12.73 -7.18
N GLU A 91 -16.43 -12.27 -8.10
CA GLU A 91 -14.99 -12.47 -7.99
C GLU A 91 -14.39 -11.79 -6.75
N TRP A 92 -14.86 -10.58 -6.42
CA TRP A 92 -14.45 -9.88 -5.21
C TRP A 92 -14.81 -10.67 -3.95
N PHE A 93 -16.01 -11.25 -3.88
CA PHE A 93 -16.41 -12.12 -2.77
C PHE A 93 -15.63 -13.44 -2.76
N ALA A 94 -15.40 -14.05 -3.92
CA ALA A 94 -14.67 -15.30 -4.05
C ALA A 94 -13.23 -15.18 -3.53
N THR A 95 -12.59 -14.03 -3.76
CA THR A 95 -11.22 -13.74 -3.32
C THR A 95 -11.12 -13.25 -1.87
N ARG A 96 -12.21 -13.25 -1.09
CA ARG A 96 -12.19 -12.76 0.31
C ARG A 96 -11.16 -13.48 1.18
N LEU A 97 -11.01 -14.80 1.04
CA LEU A 97 -10.02 -15.59 1.79
C LEU A 97 -8.59 -15.23 1.40
N LYS A 98 -8.35 -15.00 0.11
CA LYS A 98 -7.04 -14.56 -0.38
C LYS A 98 -6.66 -13.22 0.25
N ARG A 99 -7.58 -12.25 0.28
CA ARG A 99 -7.36 -10.94 0.91
C ARG A 99 -7.15 -11.04 2.42
N GLN A 100 -7.78 -12.00 3.10
CA GLN A 100 -7.53 -12.25 4.51
C GLN A 100 -6.10 -12.79 4.73
N ARG A 101 -5.69 -13.81 3.98
CA ARG A 101 -4.33 -14.38 4.05
C ARG A 101 -3.25 -13.34 3.73
N GLU A 102 -3.49 -12.47 2.75
CA GLU A 102 -2.56 -11.39 2.40
C GLU A 102 -2.40 -10.37 3.54
N ARG A 103 -3.46 -10.07 4.30
CA ARG A 103 -3.40 -9.20 5.49
C ARG A 103 -2.60 -9.85 6.61
N GLU A 104 -2.87 -11.12 6.90
CA GLU A 104 -2.15 -11.90 7.91
C GLU A 104 -0.65 -12.00 7.56
N ALA A 105 -0.33 -12.27 6.29
CA ALA A 105 1.06 -12.30 5.82
C ALA A 105 1.75 -10.94 5.91
N LYS A 106 1.05 -9.84 5.59
CA LYS A 106 1.59 -8.48 5.71
C LYS A 106 1.81 -8.09 7.17
N GLU A 107 0.91 -8.49 8.06
CA GLU A 107 1.05 -8.29 9.50
C GLU A 107 2.22 -9.09 10.08
N ALA A 108 2.38 -10.36 9.68
CA ALA A 108 3.56 -11.16 10.04
C ALA A 108 4.86 -10.48 9.60
N ARG A 109 4.93 -10.01 8.34
CA ARG A 109 6.09 -9.25 7.83
C ARG A 109 6.31 -7.95 8.59
N ARG A 110 5.24 -7.24 8.97
CA ARG A 110 5.35 -6.01 9.78
C ARG A 110 5.92 -6.34 11.16
N ILE A 111 5.45 -7.40 11.82
CA ILE A 111 5.98 -7.85 13.12
C ILE A 111 7.46 -8.23 13.01
N GLU A 112 7.84 -8.96 11.95
CA GLU A 112 9.24 -9.30 11.67
C GLU A 112 10.08 -8.04 11.41
N GLN A 113 9.58 -7.10 10.61
CA GLN A 113 10.26 -5.81 10.37
C GLN A 113 10.36 -4.98 11.65
N GLU A 114 9.35 -4.97 12.50
CA GLU A 114 9.38 -4.31 13.80
C GLU A 114 10.37 -4.98 14.74
N ARG A 115 10.47 -6.31 14.74
CA ARG A 115 11.48 -7.07 15.50
C ARG A 115 12.89 -6.74 15.00
N PHE A 116 13.11 -6.84 13.69
CA PHE A 116 14.37 -6.47 13.06
C PHE A 116 14.72 -5.01 13.32
N HIS A 117 13.77 -4.08 13.23
CA HIS A 117 13.98 -2.66 13.52
C HIS A 117 14.28 -2.42 15.01
N LYS A 118 13.65 -3.15 15.93
CA LYS A 118 13.96 -3.11 17.38
C LYS A 118 15.34 -3.67 17.69
N GLU A 119 15.72 -4.79 17.06
CA GLU A 119 17.05 -5.40 17.18
C GLU A 119 18.13 -4.48 16.58
N TRP A 120 17.87 -3.90 15.41
CA TRP A 120 18.77 -2.99 14.71
C TRP A 120 18.95 -1.64 15.43
N TRP A 121 17.90 -1.14 16.11
CA TRP A 121 17.99 0.02 17.01
C TRP A 121 18.52 -0.32 18.41
N GLY A 122 18.79 -1.59 18.70
CA GLY A 122 19.43 -2.02 19.96
C GLY A 122 18.58 -1.81 21.22
N LEU A 123 17.26 -2.00 21.16
CA LEU A 123 16.39 -1.91 22.35
C LEU A 123 15.62 -3.21 22.67
N PRO A 124 16.22 -4.08 23.50
CA PRO A 124 15.51 -4.95 24.43
C PRO A 124 14.95 -4.14 25.62
N ILE A 125 13.80 -4.56 26.17
CA ILE A 125 13.12 -3.87 27.28
C ILE A 125 13.96 -3.89 28.58
N GLU A 126 14.76 -4.93 28.80
CA GLU A 126 15.68 -5.00 29.94
C GLU A 126 16.78 -3.91 29.89
N ASP A 127 17.16 -3.45 28.68
CA ASP A 127 18.19 -2.41 28.49
C ASP A 127 17.65 -0.98 28.60
N ARG A 128 16.32 -0.77 28.53
CA ARG A 128 15.69 0.54 28.75
C ARG A 128 15.62 0.91 30.24
N GLU A 129 15.45 -0.09 31.11
CA GLU A 129 15.41 0.09 32.56
C GLU A 129 16.78 -0.04 33.23
N GLY A 130 17.72 -0.75 32.58
CA GLY A 130 19.13 -0.82 32.95
C GLY A 130 19.93 0.46 32.64
N ASP A 131 21.16 0.50 33.17
CA ASP A 131 22.02 1.70 33.13
C ASP A 131 22.30 2.25 31.73
N LYS A 132 22.32 1.39 30.69
CA LYS A 132 22.60 1.79 29.30
C LYS A 132 21.49 2.63 28.66
N GLY A 133 20.22 2.32 28.93
CA GLY A 133 19.07 3.11 28.47
C GLY A 133 19.00 4.49 29.14
N ARG A 134 19.40 4.55 30.42
CA ARG A 134 19.52 5.81 31.18
C ARG A 134 20.67 6.68 30.69
N ASP A 135 21.78 6.08 30.26
CA ASP A 135 22.92 6.80 29.70
C ASP A 135 22.66 7.35 28.30
N ILE A 136 21.94 6.63 27.43
CA ILE A 136 21.51 7.17 26.11
C ILE A 136 20.57 8.38 26.31
N MET A 137 19.67 8.31 27.29
CA MET A 137 18.80 9.44 27.67
C MET A 137 19.61 10.65 28.18
N LYS A 138 20.58 10.44 29.07
CA LYS A 138 21.50 11.50 29.54
C LYS A 138 22.37 12.10 28.43
N LYS A 139 22.77 11.31 27.44
CA LYS A 139 23.60 11.77 26.30
C LYS A 139 22.77 12.52 25.27
N ALA A 140 21.52 12.09 25.05
CA ALA A 140 20.55 12.80 24.21
C ALA A 140 20.20 14.17 24.79
N GLU A 141 20.06 14.30 26.12
CA GLU A 141 19.91 15.60 26.81
C GLU A 141 21.09 16.57 26.58
N ARG A 142 22.28 16.05 26.21
CA ARG A 142 23.51 16.85 26.01
C ARG A 142 23.67 17.39 24.59
N VAL A 143 22.91 16.91 23.61
CA VAL A 143 23.03 17.38 22.22
C VAL A 143 22.21 18.68 22.07
N GLY A 144 22.80 19.81 22.46
CA GLY A 144 22.26 21.16 22.22
C GLY A 144 22.32 22.16 23.38
N GLY A 145 22.74 21.78 24.60
CA GLY A 145 22.80 22.68 25.75
C GLY A 145 23.87 22.28 26.76
N PHE A 146 24.55 23.28 27.34
CA PHE A 146 25.69 23.15 28.26
C PHE A 146 25.48 22.09 29.37
N PRO A 147 26.56 21.42 29.83
CA PRO A 147 26.47 20.42 30.90
C PRO A 147 25.99 21.07 32.21
N LYS A 148 25.08 20.38 32.94
CA LYS A 148 24.66 20.78 34.29
C LYS A 148 25.88 20.74 35.22
N ARG A 149 26.18 21.86 35.90
CA ARG A 149 27.25 21.94 36.91
C ARG A 149 26.92 21.00 38.06
N ASP A 150 27.86 20.16 38.48
CA ASP A 150 27.66 19.30 39.66
C ASP A 150 27.40 20.16 40.91
N GLU A 151 26.35 19.82 41.65
CA GLU A 151 26.03 20.48 42.92
C GLU A 151 27.12 20.16 43.94
N GLY A 152 28.03 21.12 44.13
CA GLY A 152 29.10 21.01 45.12
C GLY A 152 30.40 21.72 44.78
N GLN A 153 30.61 22.21 43.55
CA GLN A 153 31.82 22.99 43.24
C GLN A 153 31.62 24.49 43.44
N PRO A 154 32.30 25.11 44.44
CA PRO A 154 32.23 26.55 44.66
C PRO A 154 32.81 27.28 43.44
N SER A 155 32.09 28.33 43.03
CA SER A 155 32.43 29.17 41.87
C SER A 155 33.85 29.73 42.04
N LYS A 156 34.75 29.39 41.10
CA LYS A 156 36.14 29.88 41.09
C LYS A 156 36.29 31.32 40.58
N ASP A 157 35.19 32.07 40.49
CA ASP A 157 35.18 33.48 40.12
C ASP A 157 34.65 34.29 41.30
N ARG A 158 35.53 34.48 42.28
CA ARG A 158 35.42 35.57 43.25
C ARG A 158 36.77 36.30 43.30
N HIS A 159 36.70 37.52 42.75
CA HIS A 159 37.51 38.71 43.03
C HIS A 159 38.83 38.93 42.26
N ARG A 160 38.74 40.02 41.46
CA ARG A 160 39.72 41.03 41.09
C ARG A 160 40.49 40.83 39.78
#